data_AF-A0A6B3C889-F1
#
_entry.id   AF-A0A6B3C889-F1
#
_cell.length_a   1.000
_cell.length_b   1.000
_cell.length_c   1.000
_cell.angle_alpha   90.00
_cell.angle_beta   90.00
_cell.angle_gamma   90.00
#
_symmetry.space_group_name_H-M   'P 1'
#
loop_
_entity.id
_entity.type
_entity.pdbx_description
1 polymer ?
#
loop_
_entity_poly.entity_id
_entity_poly.type
_entity_poly.pdbx_seq_one_letter_code
_entity_poly.pdbx_strand_id
1 'polypeptide(L)'
;SVDKRLGGSNFGFPTGSTFKPFVAAAAIEGGVPPTKTYASPYEMEYPSPVQTCGDKPWVNTEKARVENESESEVGPYAMKEAMAKSINTYFVEMISEAGLCPITEMTGKLGVKPADGTKLPEVPAIALGTEGMSPLTMANAYATFANRGVHCTSVAIESTTDSHGKALAVPKSKCERVMSEKTADTINTLLLGVVDTGGTGAAAGLTDRQSAGKTGTTENRWNAWFVGYTPNMSGATWVGSGGAKQVQMENISIGGEYYDKVYGGGLPGPIWKQAVSGALSGRKSLSFSTVSIPETSSPAGGPRRNKPNPPATPNRPGKPNRPGGDNKPGDGRPGGQTAAGATGGNQGGTNGGDNGGRTGGFSFPPGLIGGPEPR
;
A
#
# COMPACT_ATOMS: atom_id res chain seq x y z
N SER A 1 8.80 2.76 17.68
CA SER A 1 8.04 2.97 18.93
C SER A 1 7.24 1.70 19.24
N VAL A 2 7.05 1.40 20.53
CA VAL A 2 6.33 0.21 21.05
C VAL A 2 5.14 0.65 21.90
N ASP A 3 4.32 -0.30 22.37
CA ASP A 3 3.17 0.00 23.24
C ASP A 3 3.62 0.52 24.62
N LYS A 4 2.72 1.22 25.32
CA LYS A 4 2.96 1.77 26.67
C LYS A 4 3.46 0.72 27.66
N ARG A 5 2.89 -0.49 27.62
CA ARG A 5 3.28 -1.60 28.52
C ARG A 5 4.74 -2.06 28.34
N LEU A 6 5.37 -1.70 27.21
CA LEU A 6 6.77 -1.98 26.90
C LEU A 6 7.65 -0.72 27.06
N GLY A 7 7.14 0.32 27.72
CA GLY A 7 7.85 1.59 27.91
C GLY A 7 7.83 2.53 26.71
N GLY A 8 6.93 2.29 25.74
CA GLY A 8 6.81 3.10 24.53
C GLY A 8 5.81 4.26 24.65
N SER A 9 5.13 4.58 23.54
CA SER A 9 4.19 5.71 23.49
C SER A 9 3.00 5.47 24.42
N ASN A 10 2.59 6.52 25.16
CA ASN A 10 1.43 6.45 26.05
C ASN A 10 0.11 6.22 25.30
N PHE A 11 0.00 6.66 24.05
CA PHE A 11 -1.24 6.64 23.26
C PHE A 11 -1.06 6.03 21.85
N GLY A 12 0.18 5.77 21.42
CA GLY A 12 0.46 5.38 20.04
C GLY A 12 0.20 6.55 19.09
N PHE A 13 -0.02 6.24 17.81
CA PHE A 13 -0.36 7.26 16.81
C PHE A 13 -1.51 6.76 15.92
N PRO A 14 -2.57 7.56 15.70
CA PRO A 14 -3.69 7.16 14.85
C PRO A 14 -3.20 6.71 13.48
N THR A 15 -3.69 5.55 13.04
CA THR A 15 -3.10 4.75 11.95
C THR A 15 -3.61 5.12 10.56
N GLY A 16 -4.74 5.82 10.50
CA GLY A 16 -5.34 6.20 9.22
C GLY A 16 -5.75 4.96 8.42
N SER A 17 -5.71 5.11 7.09
CA SER A 17 -6.00 4.06 6.12
C SER A 17 -5.13 2.79 6.19
N THR A 18 -4.11 2.72 7.06
CA THR A 18 -3.37 1.45 7.29
C THR A 18 -4.18 0.41 8.07
N PHE A 19 -5.36 0.78 8.60
CA PHE A 19 -6.28 -0.16 9.24
C PHE A 19 -7.14 -0.97 8.25
N LYS A 20 -7.38 -0.43 7.05
CA LYS A 20 -8.23 -1.02 6.00
C LYS A 20 -7.92 -2.47 5.64
N PRO A 21 -6.65 -2.92 5.57
CA PRO A 21 -6.35 -4.31 5.26
C PRO A 21 -6.87 -5.28 6.33
N PHE A 22 -7.00 -4.86 7.58
CA PHE A 22 -7.59 -5.69 8.63
C PHE A 22 -9.11 -5.83 8.46
N VAL A 23 -9.78 -4.76 8.04
CA VAL A 23 -11.22 -4.79 7.67
C VAL A 23 -11.43 -5.75 6.51
N ALA A 24 -10.63 -5.63 5.44
CA ALA A 24 -10.69 -6.56 4.30
C ALA A 24 -10.41 -8.01 4.72
N ALA A 25 -9.39 -8.24 5.56
CA ALA A 25 -9.02 -9.58 6.01
C ALA A 25 -10.17 -10.24 6.78
N ALA A 26 -10.80 -9.50 7.70
CA ALA A 26 -11.95 -9.98 8.46
C ALA A 26 -13.16 -10.28 7.56
N ALA A 27 -13.49 -9.37 6.64
CA ALA A 27 -14.60 -9.54 5.71
C ALA A 27 -14.39 -10.73 4.76
N ILE A 28 -13.19 -10.89 4.19
CA ILE A 28 -12.85 -12.01 3.30
C ILE A 28 -12.87 -13.33 4.07
N GLU A 29 -12.32 -13.38 5.28
CA GLU A 29 -12.37 -14.58 6.12
C GLU A 29 -13.82 -14.95 6.48
N GLY A 30 -14.68 -13.94 6.67
CA GLY A 30 -16.12 -14.09 6.87
C GLY A 30 -16.93 -14.42 5.61
N GLY A 31 -16.29 -14.51 4.44
CA GLY A 31 -16.91 -14.94 3.18
C GLY A 31 -17.25 -13.83 2.18
N VAL A 32 -16.95 -12.57 2.46
CA VAL A 32 -17.09 -11.48 1.47
C VAL A 32 -16.11 -11.73 0.32
N PRO A 33 -16.58 -11.84 -0.95
CA PRO A 33 -15.69 -12.14 -2.05
C PRO A 33 -14.76 -10.95 -2.36
N PRO A 34 -13.48 -11.18 -2.72
CA PRO A 34 -12.56 -10.09 -3.08
C PRO A 34 -12.96 -9.35 -4.38
N THR A 35 -13.93 -9.87 -5.13
CA THR A 35 -14.55 -9.21 -6.28
C THR A 35 -15.75 -8.33 -5.90
N LYS A 36 -16.10 -8.24 -4.61
CA LYS A 36 -17.22 -7.44 -4.14
C LYS A 36 -17.05 -5.98 -4.57
N THR A 37 -18.12 -5.47 -5.17
CA THR A 37 -18.23 -4.08 -5.63
C THR A 37 -19.24 -3.37 -4.76
N TYR A 38 -18.91 -2.15 -4.33
CA TYR A 38 -19.83 -1.25 -3.63
C TYR A 38 -20.01 0.05 -4.41
N ALA A 39 -21.05 0.82 -4.09
CA ALA A 39 -21.37 2.05 -4.80
C ALA A 39 -20.32 3.13 -4.52
N SER A 40 -19.85 3.20 -3.27
CA SER A 40 -18.74 4.03 -2.82
C SER A 40 -18.81 5.46 -3.36
N PRO A 41 -19.88 6.20 -3.02
CA PRO A 41 -19.98 7.62 -3.37
C PRO A 41 -18.80 8.39 -2.75
N TYR A 42 -18.58 9.62 -3.22
CA TYR A 42 -17.59 10.52 -2.60
C TYR A 42 -17.83 10.65 -1.09
N GLU A 43 -19.08 10.87 -0.70
CA GLU A 43 -19.47 11.08 0.69
C GLU A 43 -20.77 10.32 1.01
N MET A 44 -20.87 9.77 2.22
CA MET A 44 -22.07 9.11 2.72
C MET A 44 -22.20 9.26 4.24
N GLU A 45 -23.42 9.09 4.76
CA GLU A 45 -23.59 8.86 6.21
C GLU A 45 -23.02 7.49 6.60
N TYR A 46 -22.47 7.37 7.81
CA TYR A 46 -22.10 6.07 8.33
C TYR A 46 -23.34 5.14 8.39
N PRO A 47 -23.18 3.86 8.02
CA PRO A 47 -24.27 2.89 7.99
C PRO A 47 -24.86 2.69 9.39
N SER A 48 -26.17 2.49 9.47
CA SER A 48 -26.86 2.31 10.74
C SER A 48 -28.12 1.46 10.57
N PRO A 49 -28.34 0.41 11.40
CA PRO A 49 -27.44 -0.08 12.46
C PRO A 49 -26.27 -0.91 11.91
N VAL A 50 -25.20 -1.09 12.71
CA VAL A 50 -24.09 -2.02 12.42
C VAL A 50 -23.84 -2.96 13.60
N GLN A 51 -23.77 -4.26 13.33
CA GLN A 51 -23.65 -5.28 14.38
C GLN A 51 -22.29 -5.21 15.11
N THR A 52 -22.35 -5.08 16.44
CA THR A 52 -21.22 -5.15 17.38
C THR A 52 -21.00 -6.59 17.86
N CYS A 53 -19.99 -6.85 18.69
CA CYS A 53 -19.86 -8.13 19.40
C CYS A 53 -20.90 -8.31 20.53
N GLY A 54 -21.45 -7.21 21.05
CA GLY A 54 -22.55 -7.26 22.02
C GLY A 54 -23.92 -7.37 21.36
N ASP A 55 -24.95 -7.48 22.21
CA ASP A 55 -26.35 -7.61 21.79
C ASP A 55 -26.94 -6.35 21.14
N LYS A 56 -26.28 -5.19 21.29
CA LYS A 56 -26.78 -3.90 20.82
C LYS A 56 -25.92 -3.37 19.67
N PRO A 57 -26.45 -3.25 18.45
CA PRO A 57 -25.69 -2.72 17.34
C PRO A 57 -25.33 -1.25 17.56
N TRP A 58 -24.28 -0.79 16.88
CA TRP A 58 -23.96 0.62 16.78
C TRP A 58 -25.02 1.34 15.94
N VAL A 59 -25.37 2.57 16.35
CA VAL A 59 -26.38 3.40 15.68
C VAL A 59 -25.80 4.79 15.42
N ASN A 60 -25.98 5.31 14.21
CA ASN A 60 -25.51 6.63 13.80
C ASN A 60 -26.51 7.72 14.24
N THR A 61 -26.59 8.01 15.54
CA THR A 61 -27.54 9.01 16.07
C THR A 61 -27.21 10.44 15.64
N GLU A 62 -25.94 10.73 15.38
CA GLU A 62 -25.44 12.07 15.03
C GLU A 62 -25.49 12.36 13.52
N LYS A 63 -25.91 11.39 12.69
CA LYS A 63 -25.82 11.45 11.23
C LYS A 63 -24.40 11.80 10.76
N ALA A 64 -23.40 11.27 11.46
CA ALA A 64 -22.00 11.46 11.11
C ALA A 64 -21.74 10.92 9.70
N ARG A 65 -20.88 11.61 8.97
CA ARG A 65 -20.56 11.35 7.57
C ARG A 65 -19.10 10.96 7.41
N VAL A 66 -18.82 10.29 6.29
CA VAL A 66 -17.48 9.92 5.84
C VAL A 66 -17.34 10.34 4.38
N GLU A 67 -16.19 10.90 4.04
CA GLU A 67 -15.82 11.26 2.67
C GLU A 67 -14.54 10.55 2.23
N ASN A 68 -14.34 10.46 0.92
CA ASN A 68 -13.10 10.03 0.29
C ASN A 68 -12.06 11.18 0.26
N GLU A 69 -10.81 10.89 -0.09
CA GLU A 69 -9.73 11.90 -0.09
C GLU A 69 -9.94 12.97 -1.18
N SER A 70 -10.61 12.61 -2.28
CA SER A 70 -10.91 13.51 -3.39
C SER A 70 -12.36 13.38 -3.84
N GLU A 71 -13.00 14.51 -4.18
CA GLU A 71 -14.34 14.55 -4.79
C GLU A 71 -14.47 13.72 -6.07
N SER A 72 -13.36 13.49 -6.78
CA SER A 72 -13.33 12.65 -7.97
C SER A 72 -13.39 11.14 -7.67
N GLU A 73 -13.19 10.73 -6.42
CA GLU A 73 -13.21 9.35 -5.98
C GLU A 73 -14.64 8.87 -5.75
N VAL A 74 -15.31 8.56 -6.86
CA VAL A 74 -16.68 8.04 -6.89
C VAL A 74 -16.69 6.69 -7.58
N GLY A 75 -17.31 5.71 -6.93
CA GLY A 75 -17.44 4.35 -7.44
C GLY A 75 -18.45 4.20 -8.59
N PRO A 76 -18.83 2.96 -8.94
CA PRO A 76 -18.60 1.76 -8.15
C PRO A 76 -17.13 1.31 -8.15
N TYR A 77 -16.64 0.81 -7.01
CA TYR A 77 -15.30 0.26 -6.88
C TYR A 77 -15.35 -1.22 -6.50
N ALA A 78 -14.51 -2.03 -7.15
CA ALA A 78 -14.18 -3.37 -6.67
C ALA A 78 -13.05 -3.30 -5.63
N MET A 79 -12.93 -4.31 -4.77
CA MET A 79 -11.98 -4.33 -3.64
C MET A 79 -10.54 -4.02 -4.04
N LYS A 80 -10.10 -4.53 -5.20
CA LYS A 80 -8.73 -4.30 -5.71
C LYS A 80 -8.45 -2.82 -5.93
N GLU A 81 -9.33 -2.13 -6.66
CA GLU A 81 -9.20 -0.70 -6.89
C GLU A 81 -9.41 0.11 -5.61
N ALA A 82 -10.41 -0.26 -4.79
CA ALA A 82 -10.68 0.40 -3.53
C ALA A 82 -9.52 0.31 -2.54
N MET A 83 -8.82 -0.82 -2.48
CA MET A 83 -7.61 -0.98 -1.66
C MET A 83 -6.46 -0.12 -2.20
N ALA A 84 -6.22 -0.18 -3.52
CA ALA A 84 -5.14 0.54 -4.19
C ALA A 84 -5.28 2.06 -4.09
N LYS A 85 -6.50 2.58 -4.27
CA LYS A 85 -6.85 4.01 -4.13
C LYS A 85 -7.19 4.41 -2.70
N SER A 86 -7.36 3.44 -1.80
CA SER A 86 -7.69 3.69 -0.40
C SER A 86 -9.04 4.40 -0.21
N ILE A 87 -10.09 3.96 -0.91
CA ILE A 87 -11.43 4.58 -0.88
C ILE A 87 -12.09 4.40 0.49
N ASN A 88 -12.38 5.48 1.20
CA ASN A 88 -12.96 5.44 2.55
C ASN A 88 -14.37 4.82 2.56
N THR A 89 -15.24 5.28 1.67
CA THR A 89 -16.65 4.86 1.62
C THR A 89 -16.81 3.36 1.33
N TYR A 90 -15.93 2.79 0.50
CA TYR A 90 -15.89 1.34 0.23
C TYR A 90 -15.68 0.49 1.50
N PHE A 91 -14.73 0.86 2.35
CA PHE A 91 -14.47 0.11 3.59
C PHE A 91 -15.55 0.32 4.64
N VAL A 92 -16.24 1.47 4.61
CA VAL A 92 -17.40 1.72 5.47
C VAL A 92 -18.62 0.91 5.02
N GLU A 93 -18.89 0.83 3.71
CA GLU A 93 -19.90 -0.08 3.15
C GLU A 93 -19.57 -1.55 3.47
N MET A 94 -18.30 -1.94 3.40
CA MET A 94 -17.85 -3.27 3.81
C MET A 94 -18.13 -3.56 5.29
N ILE A 95 -17.91 -2.59 6.19
CA ILE A 95 -18.26 -2.73 7.61
C ILE A 95 -19.76 -2.94 7.77
N SER A 96 -20.60 -2.26 6.98
CA SER A 96 -22.05 -2.45 7.02
C SER A 96 -22.47 -3.88 6.69
N GLU A 97 -21.75 -4.55 5.78
CA GLU A 97 -22.03 -5.93 5.36
C GLU A 97 -21.42 -6.96 6.32
N ALA A 98 -20.17 -6.77 6.74
CA ALA A 98 -19.45 -7.71 7.58
C ALA A 98 -19.81 -7.61 9.08
N GLY A 99 -20.23 -6.43 9.52
CA GLY A 99 -20.34 -6.09 10.94
C GLY A 99 -18.98 -5.77 11.58
N LEU A 100 -19.04 -5.20 12.79
CA LEU A 100 -17.86 -4.79 13.55
C LEU A 100 -17.22 -5.95 14.30
N CYS A 101 -18.01 -6.94 14.73
CA CYS A 101 -17.47 -8.02 15.56
C CYS A 101 -16.39 -8.87 14.86
N PRO A 102 -16.58 -9.34 13.61
CA PRO A 102 -15.54 -10.10 12.93
C PRO A 102 -14.23 -9.29 12.77
N ILE A 103 -14.34 -7.97 12.64
CA ILE A 103 -13.20 -7.06 12.50
C ILE A 103 -12.45 -6.92 13.82
N THR A 104 -13.14 -6.72 14.94
CA THR A 104 -12.52 -6.60 16.26
C THR A 104 -11.93 -7.92 16.73
N GLU A 105 -12.55 -9.06 16.39
CA GLU A 105 -11.97 -10.39 16.63
C GLU A 105 -10.70 -10.63 15.81
N MET A 106 -10.73 -10.34 14.50
CA MET A 106 -9.57 -10.49 13.61
C MET A 106 -8.39 -9.61 14.07
N THR A 107 -8.65 -8.33 14.36
CA THR A 107 -7.63 -7.40 14.85
C THR A 107 -7.10 -7.78 16.22
N GLY A 108 -7.95 -8.32 17.10
CA GLY A 108 -7.55 -8.90 18.38
C GLY A 108 -6.56 -10.06 18.22
N LYS A 109 -6.81 -10.98 17.28
CA LYS A 109 -5.91 -12.10 16.95
C LYS A 109 -4.60 -11.63 16.32
N LEU A 110 -4.64 -10.57 15.51
CA LEU A 110 -3.46 -9.92 14.91
C LEU A 110 -2.65 -9.07 15.91
N GLY A 111 -3.12 -8.93 17.14
CA GLY A 111 -2.48 -8.09 18.14
C GLY A 111 -2.63 -6.58 17.89
N VAL A 112 -3.47 -6.17 16.94
CA VAL A 112 -3.76 -4.77 16.63
C VAL A 112 -4.62 -4.19 17.75
N LYS A 113 -3.97 -3.58 18.73
CA LYS A 113 -4.59 -3.03 19.94
C LYS A 113 -4.03 -1.63 20.22
N PRO A 114 -4.86 -0.69 20.69
CA PRO A 114 -4.41 0.64 21.09
C PRO A 114 -3.18 0.56 22.00
N ALA A 115 -2.20 1.42 21.74
CA ALA A 115 -0.91 1.38 22.42
C ALA A 115 -1.02 1.70 23.93
N ASP A 116 -2.11 2.34 24.35
CA ASP A 116 -2.43 2.62 25.76
C ASP A 116 -3.03 1.41 26.51
N GLY A 117 -3.37 0.33 25.79
CA GLY A 117 -3.96 -0.90 26.31
C GLY A 117 -5.49 -0.91 26.37
N THR A 118 -6.17 0.12 25.85
CA THR A 118 -7.63 0.14 25.73
C THR A 118 -8.11 -0.86 24.66
N LYS A 119 -9.43 -1.07 24.61
CA LYS A 119 -10.05 -1.87 23.54
C LYS A 119 -10.29 -1.01 22.32
N LEU A 120 -10.21 -1.62 21.14
CA LEU A 120 -10.69 -0.99 19.91
C LEU A 120 -12.18 -0.65 20.05
N PRO A 121 -12.62 0.56 19.65
CA PRO A 121 -14.02 0.91 19.67
C PRO A 121 -14.77 0.18 18.56
N GLU A 122 -15.99 -0.28 18.86
CA GLU A 122 -16.86 -0.93 17.89
C GLU A 122 -17.70 0.12 17.17
N VAL A 123 -17.05 0.91 16.31
CA VAL A 123 -17.68 1.97 15.50
C VAL A 123 -17.17 1.92 14.05
N PRO A 124 -17.99 2.24 13.02
CA PRO A 124 -17.56 2.14 11.63
C PRO A 124 -16.35 3.01 11.25
N ALA A 125 -16.11 4.12 11.97
CA ALA A 125 -14.93 4.96 11.79
C ALA A 125 -13.60 4.22 12.01
N ILE A 126 -13.62 3.03 12.64
CA ILE A 126 -12.43 2.19 12.82
C ILE A 126 -11.73 1.84 11.49
N ALA A 127 -12.47 1.75 10.37
CA ALA A 127 -11.89 1.56 9.03
C ALA A 127 -10.89 2.67 8.64
N LEU A 128 -11.02 3.84 9.25
CA LEU A 128 -10.17 5.01 9.02
C LEU A 128 -9.01 5.09 10.02
N GLY A 129 -8.85 4.11 10.91
CA GLY A 129 -7.71 4.03 11.82
C GLY A 129 -7.63 5.19 12.81
N THR A 130 -8.75 5.52 13.47
CA THR A 130 -8.87 6.60 14.46
C THR A 130 -8.03 6.35 15.71
N GLU A 131 -7.77 5.08 16.02
CA GLU A 131 -7.08 4.67 17.24
C GLU A 131 -5.56 4.64 17.10
N GLY A 132 -4.89 5.02 18.20
CA GLY A 132 -3.44 5.11 18.27
C GLY A 132 -2.76 3.75 18.44
N MET A 133 -2.00 3.33 17.44
CA MET A 133 -1.20 2.09 17.48
C MET A 133 0.29 2.40 17.58
N SER A 134 1.07 1.45 18.10
CA SER A 134 2.52 1.54 17.99
C SER A 134 3.00 1.01 16.63
N PRO A 135 4.09 1.58 16.05
CA PRO A 135 4.71 1.04 14.84
C PRO A 135 5.08 -0.44 14.93
N LEU A 136 5.52 -0.92 16.10
CA LEU A 136 5.83 -2.34 16.28
C LEU A 136 4.57 -3.21 16.11
N THR A 137 3.45 -2.81 16.72
CA THR A 137 2.16 -3.50 16.59
C THR A 137 1.72 -3.59 15.13
N MET A 138 1.80 -2.47 14.39
CA MET A 138 1.43 -2.45 12.97
C MET A 138 2.36 -3.29 12.10
N ALA A 139 3.68 -3.21 12.32
CA ALA A 139 4.65 -4.04 11.59
C ALA A 139 4.42 -5.53 11.84
N ASN A 140 4.16 -5.93 13.08
CA ASN A 140 3.91 -7.33 13.44
C ASN A 140 2.60 -7.86 12.85
N ALA A 141 1.54 -7.05 12.86
CA ALA A 141 0.28 -7.41 12.23
C ALA A 141 0.44 -7.62 10.71
N TYR A 142 1.15 -6.73 10.01
CA TYR A 142 1.41 -6.89 8.57
C TYR A 142 2.34 -8.06 8.25
N ALA A 143 3.26 -8.40 9.15
CA ALA A 143 4.08 -9.60 9.02
C ALA A 143 3.23 -10.88 8.97
N THR A 144 2.02 -10.86 9.56
CA THR A 144 1.09 -12.00 9.50
C THR A 144 0.58 -12.25 8.07
N PHE A 145 0.36 -11.19 7.27
CA PHE A 145 0.00 -11.33 5.86
C PHE A 145 1.15 -11.93 5.05
N ALA A 146 2.38 -11.44 5.29
CA ALA A 146 3.60 -11.99 4.71
C ALA A 146 3.78 -13.48 5.07
N ASN A 147 3.48 -13.83 6.32
CA ASN A 147 3.58 -15.18 6.87
C ASN A 147 2.30 -16.01 6.66
N ARG A 148 1.56 -15.71 5.59
CA ARG A 148 0.39 -16.48 5.11
C ARG A 148 -0.60 -16.83 6.22
N GLY A 149 -0.90 -15.85 7.08
CA GLY A 149 -1.90 -15.93 8.14
C GLY A 149 -1.41 -16.47 9.48
N VAL A 150 -0.10 -16.69 9.66
CA VAL A 150 0.50 -17.05 10.96
C VAL A 150 1.03 -15.80 11.65
N HIS A 151 0.39 -15.41 12.75
CA HIS A 151 0.83 -14.31 13.60
C HIS A 151 1.82 -14.84 14.64
N CYS A 152 2.99 -14.22 14.72
CA CYS A 152 4.00 -14.53 15.72
C CYS A 152 4.21 -13.33 16.65
N THR A 153 4.37 -13.56 17.95
CA THR A 153 4.68 -12.46 18.89
C THR A 153 6.10 -11.95 18.67
N SER A 154 6.28 -10.63 18.66
CA SER A 154 7.60 -10.01 18.54
C SER A 154 8.49 -10.32 19.76
N VAL A 155 9.75 -10.64 19.51
CA VAL A 155 10.80 -10.83 20.54
C VAL A 155 12.02 -10.00 20.15
N ALA A 156 12.60 -9.29 21.12
CA ALA A 156 13.78 -8.44 20.88
C ALA A 156 15.10 -9.07 21.38
N ILE A 157 15.00 -10.11 22.21
CA ILE A 157 16.14 -10.76 22.84
C ILE A 157 16.27 -12.17 22.30
N GLU A 158 17.31 -12.41 21.50
CA GLU A 158 17.58 -13.72 20.89
C GLU A 158 18.36 -14.65 21.82
N SER A 159 19.30 -14.10 22.59
CA SER A 159 20.07 -14.83 23.59
C SER A 159 20.64 -13.89 24.65
N THR A 160 20.91 -14.44 25.84
CA THR A 160 21.61 -13.75 26.93
C THR A 160 22.49 -14.76 27.66
N THR A 161 23.63 -14.31 28.17
CA THR A 161 24.53 -15.12 29.01
C THR A 161 24.86 -14.39 30.30
N ASP A 162 25.14 -15.13 31.37
CA ASP A 162 25.70 -14.54 32.60
C ASP A 162 27.21 -14.24 32.48
N SER A 163 27.81 -13.73 33.56
CA SER A 163 29.23 -13.40 33.62
C SER A 163 30.17 -14.60 33.48
N HIS A 164 29.66 -15.83 33.61
CA HIS A 164 30.40 -17.07 33.46
C HIS A 164 30.13 -17.74 32.10
N GLY A 165 29.41 -17.07 31.19
CA GLY A 165 29.07 -17.59 29.87
C GLY A 165 27.91 -18.59 29.86
N LYS A 166 27.19 -18.76 30.97
CA LYS A 166 26.02 -19.65 31.01
C LYS A 166 24.83 -18.99 30.31
N ALA A 167 24.21 -19.68 29.37
CA ALA A 167 23.01 -19.22 28.70
C ALA A 167 21.84 -19.04 29.68
N LEU A 168 21.15 -17.91 29.57
CA LEU A 168 19.95 -17.57 30.32
C LEU A 168 18.72 -17.66 29.41
N ALA A 169 17.58 -18.02 29.99
CA ALA A 169 16.33 -18.13 29.25
C ALA A 169 15.85 -16.76 28.77
N VAL A 170 15.45 -16.69 27.50
CA VAL A 170 14.88 -15.50 26.87
C VAL A 170 13.44 -15.78 26.40
N PRO A 171 12.58 -14.76 26.26
CA PRO A 171 11.24 -14.94 25.72
C PRO A 171 11.27 -15.58 24.33
N LYS A 172 10.47 -16.63 24.13
CA LYS A 172 10.28 -17.25 22.82
C LYS A 172 9.08 -16.64 22.10
N SER A 173 9.18 -16.52 20.78
CA SER A 173 8.04 -16.15 19.96
C SER A 173 6.97 -17.25 20.01
N LYS A 174 5.71 -16.84 20.18
CA LYS A 174 4.54 -17.71 20.07
C LYS A 174 3.87 -17.43 18.74
N CYS A 175 3.68 -18.46 17.94
CA CYS A 175 3.07 -18.37 16.63
C CYS A 175 1.73 -19.09 16.62
N GLU A 176 0.72 -18.46 16.01
CA GLU A 176 -0.63 -18.99 15.87
C GLU A 176 -1.17 -18.65 14.48
N ARG A 177 -1.89 -19.59 13.87
CA ARG A 177 -2.63 -19.31 12.64
C ARG A 177 -3.91 -18.56 12.99
N VAL A 178 -4.02 -17.31 12.55
CA VAL A 178 -5.12 -16.40 12.90
C VAL A 178 -6.09 -16.13 11.75
N MET A 179 -5.69 -16.47 10.52
CA MET A 179 -6.54 -16.46 9.32
C MET A 179 -6.11 -17.58 8.36
N SER A 180 -6.98 -17.92 7.43
CA SER A 180 -6.65 -18.86 6.36
C SER A 180 -5.52 -18.35 5.46
N GLU A 181 -4.75 -19.27 4.87
CA GLU A 181 -3.72 -18.90 3.89
C GLU A 181 -4.32 -18.18 2.69
N LYS A 182 -5.52 -18.62 2.25
CA LYS A 182 -6.24 -17.98 1.14
C LYS A 182 -6.56 -16.52 1.44
N THR A 183 -7.02 -16.19 2.65
CA THR A 183 -7.27 -14.80 3.05
C THR A 183 -5.98 -13.99 3.05
N ALA A 184 -4.91 -14.50 3.66
CA ALA A 184 -3.62 -13.81 3.68
C ALA A 184 -3.06 -13.58 2.27
N ASP A 185 -3.11 -14.59 1.40
CA ASP A 185 -2.65 -14.50 0.01
C ASP A 185 -3.55 -13.55 -0.83
N THR A 186 -4.84 -13.45 -0.50
CA THR A 186 -5.76 -12.45 -1.07
C THR A 186 -5.37 -11.03 -0.64
N ILE A 187 -5.07 -10.81 0.64
CA ILE A 187 -4.60 -9.51 1.13
C ILE A 187 -3.26 -9.14 0.50
N ASN A 188 -2.33 -10.09 0.36
CA ASN A 188 -1.07 -9.87 -0.37
C ASN A 188 -1.32 -9.41 -1.80
N THR A 189 -2.26 -10.05 -2.51
CA THR A 189 -2.64 -9.67 -3.88
C THR A 189 -3.21 -8.25 -3.95
N LEU A 190 -4.06 -7.86 -2.99
CA LEU A 190 -4.64 -6.52 -2.93
C LEU A 190 -3.60 -5.45 -2.60
N LEU A 191 -2.67 -5.73 -1.66
CA LEU A 191 -1.66 -4.80 -1.19
C LEU A 191 -0.46 -4.64 -2.14
N LEU A 192 -0.23 -5.60 -3.05
CA LEU A 192 0.67 -5.40 -4.20
C LEU A 192 0.18 -4.22 -5.06
N GLY A 193 -1.13 -4.14 -5.33
CA GLY A 193 -1.72 -3.07 -6.12
C GLY A 193 -1.58 -1.67 -5.51
N VAL A 194 -1.35 -1.55 -4.20
CA VAL A 194 -1.12 -0.26 -3.53
C VAL A 194 0.26 0.31 -3.86
N VAL A 195 1.27 -0.54 -4.01
CA VAL A 195 2.65 -0.13 -4.30
C VAL A 195 3.02 -0.25 -5.77
N ASP A 196 2.10 -0.75 -6.60
CA ASP A 196 2.20 -0.73 -8.04
C ASP A 196 1.88 0.66 -8.62
N THR A 197 2.18 0.83 -9.91
CA THR A 197 1.88 2.07 -10.64
C THR A 197 0.39 2.40 -10.56
N GLY A 198 0.07 3.62 -10.10
CA GLY A 198 -1.30 4.10 -9.92
C GLY A 198 -1.91 3.84 -8.54
N GLY A 199 -1.23 3.09 -7.67
CA GLY A 199 -1.60 2.94 -6.26
C GLY A 199 -1.08 4.07 -5.38
N THR A 200 -1.70 4.28 -4.20
CA THR A 200 -1.33 5.37 -3.29
C THR A 200 0.09 5.26 -2.73
N GLY A 201 0.68 4.07 -2.75
CA GLY A 201 2.02 3.75 -2.25
C GLY A 201 3.07 3.51 -3.33
N ALA A 202 2.80 3.86 -4.59
CA ALA A 202 3.66 3.53 -5.74
C ALA A 202 5.15 3.90 -5.53
N ALA A 203 5.43 5.06 -4.91
CA ALA A 203 6.80 5.51 -4.64
C ALA A 203 7.56 4.60 -3.65
N ALA A 204 6.84 3.88 -2.79
CA ALA A 204 7.41 2.98 -1.80
C ALA A 204 7.71 1.58 -2.34
N GLY A 205 7.23 1.23 -3.54
CA GLY A 205 7.50 -0.07 -4.16
C GLY A 205 9.00 -0.35 -4.31
N LEU A 206 9.43 -1.54 -3.90
CA LEU A 206 10.82 -2.00 -4.07
C LEU A 206 11.07 -2.38 -5.54
N THR A 207 12.29 -2.15 -6.02
CA THR A 207 12.66 -2.37 -7.43
C THR A 207 13.32 -3.71 -7.68
N ASP A 208 13.90 -4.34 -6.65
CA ASP A 208 14.68 -5.58 -6.74
C ASP A 208 13.91 -6.82 -6.24
N ARG A 209 12.73 -6.63 -5.66
CA ARG A 209 11.90 -7.68 -5.07
C ARG A 209 10.45 -7.27 -4.96
N GLN A 210 9.56 -8.24 -4.77
CA GLN A 210 8.17 -7.96 -4.47
C GLN A 210 8.04 -7.32 -3.08
N SER A 211 7.25 -6.26 -3.01
CA SER A 211 6.81 -5.62 -1.78
C SER A 211 5.31 -5.38 -1.84
N ALA A 212 4.66 -5.39 -0.69
CA ALA A 212 3.27 -5.00 -0.52
C ALA A 212 3.19 -4.00 0.63
N GLY A 213 2.17 -3.15 0.65
CA GLY A 213 2.03 -2.21 1.75
C GLY A 213 0.80 -1.34 1.66
N LYS A 214 0.61 -0.49 2.67
CA LYS A 214 -0.53 0.41 2.76
C LYS A 214 -0.10 1.77 3.26
N THR A 215 -0.57 2.81 2.58
CA THR A 215 -0.50 4.20 3.07
C THR A 215 -1.58 4.45 4.12
N GLY A 216 -1.24 5.25 5.12
CA GLY A 216 -2.17 5.84 6.06
C GLY A 216 -1.93 7.34 6.16
N THR A 217 -3.01 8.09 6.23
CA THR A 217 -3.00 9.52 6.53
C THR A 217 -4.27 9.77 7.33
N THR A 218 -4.13 10.50 8.43
CA THR A 218 -5.26 10.85 9.30
C THR A 218 -5.81 12.21 8.91
N GLU A 219 -7.00 12.52 9.41
CA GLU A 219 -7.60 13.84 9.29
C GLU A 219 -6.62 14.96 9.66
N ASN A 220 -6.67 16.08 8.94
CA ASN A 220 -5.72 17.20 9.00
C ASN A 220 -4.23 16.79 8.89
N ARG A 221 -3.89 15.56 8.48
CA ARG A 221 -2.49 15.10 8.30
C ARG A 221 -1.62 15.23 9.55
N TRP A 222 -2.21 15.06 10.73
CA TRP A 222 -1.44 14.97 11.98
C TRP A 222 -0.51 13.75 12.00
N ASN A 223 -0.89 12.68 11.30
CA ASN A 223 -0.12 11.44 11.20
C ASN A 223 -0.07 10.97 9.74
N ALA A 224 1.13 10.63 9.29
CA ALA A 224 1.35 9.97 8.02
C ALA A 224 2.06 8.64 8.28
N TRP A 225 1.57 7.58 7.64
CA TRP A 225 2.02 6.22 7.82
C TRP A 225 2.30 5.54 6.49
N PHE A 226 3.30 4.67 6.51
CA PHE A 226 3.41 3.59 5.55
C PHE A 226 3.76 2.31 6.30
N VAL A 227 2.97 1.26 6.12
CA VAL A 227 3.27 -0.06 6.63
C VAL A 227 3.44 -0.97 5.43
N GLY A 228 4.63 -1.52 5.27
CA GLY A 228 4.99 -2.33 4.12
C GLY A 228 5.78 -3.55 4.52
N TYR A 229 5.79 -4.53 3.63
CA TYR A 229 6.44 -5.80 3.86
C TYR A 229 6.87 -6.47 2.56
N THR A 230 7.76 -7.42 2.73
CA THR A 230 8.21 -8.44 1.78
C THR A 230 7.94 -9.79 2.45
N PRO A 231 8.05 -10.95 1.75
CA PRO A 231 7.83 -12.24 2.40
C PRO A 231 8.77 -12.53 3.59
N ASN A 232 9.91 -11.84 3.70
CA ASN A 232 10.90 -12.06 4.76
C ASN A 232 11.10 -10.88 5.73
N MET A 233 10.39 -9.75 5.55
CA MET A 233 10.50 -8.60 6.46
C MET A 233 9.27 -7.70 6.39
N SER A 234 8.79 -7.26 7.55
CA SER A 234 7.74 -6.24 7.67
C SER A 234 8.27 -5.02 8.42
N GLY A 235 7.82 -3.83 8.04
CA GLY A 235 8.22 -2.57 8.66
C GLY A 235 7.09 -1.55 8.64
N ALA A 236 7.08 -0.68 9.66
CA ALA A 236 6.12 0.41 9.78
C ALA A 236 6.86 1.72 10.01
N THR A 237 6.61 2.70 9.13
CA THR A 237 7.11 4.06 9.25
C THR A 237 5.97 4.99 9.59
N TRP A 238 6.14 5.77 10.65
CA TRP A 238 5.28 6.88 11.02
C TRP A 238 6.07 8.17 10.95
N VAL A 239 5.43 9.23 10.45
CA VAL A 239 5.89 10.60 10.53
C VAL A 239 4.77 11.45 11.10
N GLY A 240 5.13 12.30 12.06
CA GLY A 240 4.22 13.22 12.76
C GLY A 240 4.95 13.93 13.89
N SER A 241 4.24 14.78 14.63
CA SER A 241 4.80 15.45 15.80
C SER A 241 4.67 14.58 17.04
N GLY A 242 5.78 14.34 17.73
CA GLY A 242 5.78 13.78 19.08
C GLY A 242 5.61 14.87 20.14
N GLY A 243 4.85 14.59 21.21
CA GLY A 243 4.73 15.48 22.37
C GLY A 243 3.41 16.24 22.47
N ALA A 244 3.36 17.26 23.33
CA ALA A 244 2.12 17.98 23.69
C ALA A 244 1.56 18.87 22.57
N LYS A 245 2.37 19.21 21.56
CA LYS A 245 1.94 20.03 20.41
C LYS A 245 1.78 19.16 19.18
N GLN A 246 0.56 19.09 18.68
CA GLN A 246 0.28 18.51 17.37
C GLN A 246 0.70 19.51 16.28
N VAL A 247 1.37 19.01 15.23
CA VAL A 247 1.79 19.82 14.08
C VAL A 247 1.11 19.30 12.83
N GLN A 248 0.37 20.18 12.15
CA GLN A 248 -0.33 19.86 10.92
C GLN A 248 0.72 19.77 9.83
N MET A 249 0.78 18.64 9.12
CA MET A 249 1.81 18.44 8.09
C MET A 249 1.35 18.92 6.71
N GLU A 250 0.98 20.21 6.66
CA GLU A 250 0.63 20.94 5.44
C GLU A 250 1.47 22.21 5.35
N ASN A 251 1.90 22.55 4.13
CA ASN A 251 2.81 23.67 3.85
C ASN A 251 4.02 23.69 4.80
N ILE A 252 4.64 22.52 4.99
CA ILE A 252 5.65 22.28 6.02
C ILE A 252 6.99 21.88 5.39
N SER A 253 8.10 22.26 6.02
CA SER A 253 9.42 21.74 5.68
C SER A 253 9.88 20.69 6.68
N ILE A 254 10.23 19.50 6.20
CA ILE A 254 10.73 18.39 7.02
C ILE A 254 12.06 17.94 6.43
N GLY A 255 13.12 17.94 7.24
CA GLY A 255 14.46 17.53 6.78
C GLY A 255 15.06 18.43 5.69
N GLY A 256 14.59 19.67 5.54
CA GLY A 256 15.05 20.61 4.52
C GLY A 256 14.26 20.57 3.20
N GLU A 257 13.29 19.67 3.07
CA GLU A 257 12.41 19.58 1.91
C GLU A 257 11.02 20.13 2.25
N TYR A 258 10.43 20.88 1.31
CA TYR A 258 9.10 21.46 1.45
C TYR A 258 8.02 20.52 0.92
N TYR A 259 6.91 20.42 1.66
CA TYR A 259 5.75 19.59 1.35
C TYR A 259 4.47 20.43 1.45
N ASP A 260 3.73 20.55 0.35
CA ASP A 260 2.39 21.15 0.36
C ASP A 260 1.45 20.34 1.26
N LYS A 261 1.48 19.02 1.12
CA LYS A 261 0.73 18.06 1.93
C LYS A 261 1.54 16.80 2.15
N VAL A 262 1.72 16.40 3.40
CA VAL A 262 2.34 15.11 3.73
C VAL A 262 1.28 14.01 3.72
N TYR A 263 1.54 12.95 2.96
CA TYR A 263 0.71 11.75 2.93
C TYR A 263 1.58 10.49 3.00
N GLY A 264 0.96 9.35 3.30
CA GLY A 264 1.68 8.10 3.58
C GLY A 264 2.65 7.66 2.48
N GLY A 265 2.27 7.84 1.22
CA GLY A 265 3.11 7.52 0.06
C GLY A 265 4.17 8.56 -0.28
N GLY A 266 4.05 9.79 0.22
CA GLY A 266 4.93 10.92 -0.12
C GLY A 266 6.18 11.01 0.74
N LEU A 267 6.11 10.62 2.02
CA LEU A 267 7.25 10.72 2.94
C LEU A 267 7.50 9.42 3.76
N PRO A 268 6.53 8.87 4.53
CA PRO A 268 6.74 7.60 5.24
C PRO A 268 7.10 6.42 4.32
N GLY A 269 6.49 6.36 3.13
CA GLY A 269 6.75 5.32 2.12
C GLY A 269 8.19 5.31 1.62
N PRO A 270 8.73 6.44 1.12
CA PRO A 270 10.14 6.55 0.76
C PRO A 270 11.12 6.20 1.90
N ILE A 271 10.82 6.64 3.14
CA ILE A 271 11.64 6.27 4.32
C ILE A 271 11.61 4.75 4.55
N TRP A 272 10.42 4.14 4.49
CA TRP A 272 10.28 2.67 4.59
C TRP A 272 11.08 1.96 3.51
N LYS A 273 10.96 2.42 2.26
CA LYS A 273 11.65 1.85 1.10
C LYS A 273 13.16 1.87 1.30
N GLN A 274 13.71 3.01 1.74
CA GLN A 274 15.14 3.14 2.00
C GLN A 274 15.60 2.18 3.10
N ALA A 275 14.89 2.14 4.23
CA ALA A 275 15.24 1.29 5.37
C ALA A 275 15.18 -0.21 5.02
N VAL A 276 14.11 -0.66 4.36
CA VAL A 276 13.93 -2.08 3.99
C VAL A 276 14.88 -2.49 2.88
N SER A 277 15.16 -1.63 1.90
CA SER A 277 16.18 -1.91 0.86
C SER A 277 17.56 -2.13 1.49
N GLY A 278 17.95 -1.29 2.45
CA GLY A 278 19.20 -1.45 3.19
C GLY A 278 19.24 -2.76 3.99
N ALA A 279 18.17 -3.04 4.74
CA ALA A 279 18.05 -4.25 5.56
C ALA A 279 18.09 -5.56 4.76
N LEU A 280 17.56 -5.55 3.54
CA LEU A 280 17.45 -6.72 2.67
C LEU A 280 18.57 -6.82 1.63
N SER A 281 19.53 -5.89 1.65
CA SER A 281 20.70 -5.93 0.76
C SER A 281 21.45 -7.27 0.91
N GLY A 282 21.71 -7.94 -0.21
CA GLY A 282 22.34 -9.26 -0.24
C GLY A 282 21.49 -10.43 0.30
N ARG A 283 20.25 -10.18 0.74
CA ARG A 283 19.31 -11.23 1.17
C ARG A 283 18.51 -11.77 -0.01
N LYS A 284 18.24 -13.08 -0.01
CA LYS A 284 17.41 -13.75 -1.01
C LYS A 284 16.08 -13.01 -1.21
N SER A 285 15.75 -12.73 -2.46
CA SER A 285 14.45 -12.20 -2.86
C SER A 285 13.44 -13.35 -2.92
N LEU A 286 12.36 -13.23 -2.15
CA LEU A 286 11.24 -14.17 -2.14
C LEU A 286 10.02 -13.50 -2.78
N SER A 287 9.10 -14.31 -3.27
CA SER A 287 7.84 -13.85 -3.87
C SER A 287 6.65 -14.21 -2.98
N PHE A 288 5.60 -13.40 -3.06
CA PHE A 288 4.33 -13.69 -2.39
C PHE A 288 3.60 -14.83 -3.11
N SER A 289 2.92 -15.66 -2.31
CA SER A 289 1.78 -16.43 -2.82
C SER A 289 0.64 -15.46 -3.11
N THR A 290 0.14 -15.45 -4.34
CA THR A 290 -0.96 -14.59 -4.79
C THR A 290 -2.13 -15.43 -5.27
N VAL A 291 -3.31 -14.83 -5.25
CA VAL A 291 -4.53 -15.42 -5.79
C VAL A 291 -4.99 -14.64 -7.00
N SER A 292 -5.65 -15.30 -7.95
CA SER A 292 -6.31 -14.59 -9.05
C SER A 292 -7.58 -13.94 -8.52
N ILE A 293 -7.65 -12.60 -8.58
CA ILE A 293 -8.87 -11.83 -8.35
C ILE A 293 -9.32 -11.35 -9.74
N PRO A 294 -10.39 -11.92 -10.32
CA PRO A 294 -10.87 -11.50 -11.62
C PRO A 294 -11.22 -10.02 -11.62
N GLU A 295 -10.83 -9.32 -12.68
CA GLU A 295 -11.32 -7.96 -12.92
C GLU A 295 -12.85 -8.03 -13.11
N THR A 296 -13.58 -7.25 -12.35
CA THR A 296 -15.03 -7.10 -12.58
C THR A 296 -15.21 -6.37 -13.89
N SER A 297 -15.90 -6.97 -14.85
CA SER A 297 -16.27 -6.28 -16.10
C SER A 297 -17.12 -5.06 -15.72
N SER A 298 -16.57 -3.84 -15.87
CA SER A 298 -17.38 -2.62 -15.78
C SER A 298 -18.56 -2.75 -16.75
N PRO A 299 -19.79 -2.37 -16.37
CA PRO A 299 -20.85 -2.17 -17.33
C PRO A 299 -20.38 -1.15 -18.37
N ALA A 300 -20.29 -1.59 -19.62
CA ALA A 300 -19.85 -0.75 -20.72
C ALA A 300 -20.80 0.45 -20.88
N GLY A 301 -20.30 1.64 -20.56
CA GLY A 301 -21.04 2.90 -20.69
C GLY A 301 -20.12 4.09 -20.93
N GLY A 302 -19.13 3.95 -21.81
CA GLY A 302 -18.26 5.03 -22.28
C GLY A 302 -17.78 4.74 -23.71
N PRO A 303 -17.62 5.76 -24.58
CA PRO A 303 -17.41 5.53 -26.00
C PRO A 303 -16.10 4.77 -26.23
N ARG A 304 -16.20 3.67 -26.99
CA ARG A 304 -15.08 2.79 -27.34
C ARG A 304 -13.93 3.60 -27.92
N ARG A 305 -12.82 3.71 -27.19
CA ARG A 305 -11.52 4.06 -27.77
C ARG A 305 -11.07 2.89 -28.65
N ASN A 306 -11.04 3.10 -29.96
CA ASN A 306 -10.46 2.15 -30.91
C ASN A 306 -9.00 1.86 -30.52
N LYS A 307 -8.66 0.57 -30.41
CA LYS A 307 -7.27 0.12 -30.27
C LYS A 307 -6.52 0.43 -31.58
N PRO A 308 -5.24 0.87 -31.53
CA PRO A 308 -4.41 0.95 -32.73
C PRO A 308 -4.05 -0.47 -33.19
N ASN A 309 -4.17 -0.73 -34.50
CA ASN A 309 -3.72 -1.99 -35.09
C ASN A 309 -2.20 -2.15 -34.96
N PRO A 310 -1.68 -3.36 -34.70
CA PRO A 310 -0.24 -3.62 -34.71
C PRO A 310 0.32 -3.57 -36.15
N PRO A 311 1.61 -3.21 -36.32
CA PRO A 311 2.21 -3.06 -37.65
C PRO A 311 2.47 -4.43 -38.29
N ALA A 312 2.12 -4.56 -39.58
CA ALA A 312 2.32 -5.76 -40.36
C ALA A 312 3.82 -6.02 -40.64
N THR A 313 4.28 -7.24 -40.38
CA THR A 313 5.60 -7.74 -40.76
C THR A 313 5.63 -8.21 -42.22
N PRO A 314 6.71 -7.99 -42.98
CA PRO A 314 6.77 -8.30 -44.42
C PRO A 314 7.29 -9.71 -44.68
N ASN A 315 6.58 -10.51 -45.49
CA ASN A 315 7.09 -11.78 -46.02
C ASN A 315 7.60 -11.64 -47.47
N ARG A 316 8.75 -12.30 -47.70
CA ARG A 316 9.58 -12.33 -48.93
C ARG A 316 8.95 -13.14 -50.10
N PRO A 317 9.52 -13.03 -51.32
CA PRO A 317 8.81 -13.22 -52.59
C PRO A 317 8.95 -14.61 -53.23
N GLY A 318 7.99 -14.96 -54.10
CA GLY A 318 8.02 -16.17 -54.92
C GLY A 318 7.30 -16.05 -56.28
N LYS A 319 8.08 -15.63 -57.30
CA LYS A 319 8.16 -16.04 -58.73
C LYS A 319 6.94 -16.09 -59.69
N PRO A 320 7.19 -15.99 -61.04
CA PRO A 320 6.40 -15.17 -61.97
C PRO A 320 5.79 -15.91 -63.19
N ASN A 321 4.84 -15.26 -63.87
CA ASN A 321 4.43 -15.30 -65.31
C ASN A 321 2.89 -15.12 -65.42
N ARG A 322 2.26 -14.45 -66.40
CA ARG A 322 2.63 -13.63 -67.59
C ARG A 322 1.29 -12.98 -68.10
N PRO A 323 1.19 -12.28 -69.25
CA PRO A 323 0.70 -10.90 -69.30
C PRO A 323 -0.63 -10.70 -70.05
N GLY A 324 -1.21 -9.51 -69.87
CA GLY A 324 -2.25 -8.90 -70.71
C GLY A 324 -2.69 -7.63 -69.98
N GLY A 325 -2.71 -6.43 -70.55
CA GLY A 325 -2.83 -6.00 -71.93
C GLY A 325 -3.75 -4.78 -71.88
N ASP A 326 -3.40 -3.73 -72.64
CA ASP A 326 -4.21 -2.54 -72.98
C ASP A 326 -4.10 -1.33 -72.01
N ASN A 327 -3.36 -0.27 -72.37
CA ASN A 327 -3.75 0.86 -73.26
C ASN A 327 -4.90 1.68 -72.62
N LYS A 328 -4.77 2.96 -72.22
CA LYS A 328 -4.22 4.14 -72.91
C LYS A 328 -4.08 5.36 -71.93
N PRO A 329 -3.48 6.50 -72.38
CA PRO A 329 -2.90 7.56 -71.55
C PRO A 329 -3.68 8.91 -71.58
N GLY A 330 -3.18 9.87 -70.79
CA GLY A 330 -3.45 11.33 -70.88
C GLY A 330 -4.17 11.87 -69.65
N ASP A 331 -3.87 13.03 -69.05
CA ASP A 331 -3.07 14.19 -69.46
C ASP A 331 -2.76 15.07 -68.22
N GLY A 332 -1.77 15.96 -68.33
CA GLY A 332 -1.86 17.29 -67.71
C GLY A 332 -1.12 17.57 -66.39
N ARG A 333 0.16 17.94 -66.52
CA ARG A 333 1.00 18.75 -65.59
C ARG A 333 0.46 20.21 -65.43
N PRO A 334 1.14 21.15 -64.72
CA PRO A 334 2.00 21.09 -63.52
C PRO A 334 1.79 22.28 -62.53
N GLY A 335 2.55 22.28 -61.41
CA GLY A 335 2.97 23.50 -60.70
C GLY A 335 2.88 23.34 -59.18
N GLY A 336 3.86 23.69 -58.36
CA GLY A 336 5.20 24.22 -58.56
C GLY A 336 5.91 24.30 -57.19
N GLN A 337 7.24 24.30 -57.27
CA GLN A 337 8.30 24.82 -56.38
C GLN A 337 7.84 25.47 -55.04
N THR A 338 8.49 25.23 -53.89
CA THR A 338 9.88 25.67 -53.60
C THR A 338 10.61 24.83 -52.54
N ALA A 339 11.87 24.52 -52.83
CA ALA A 339 12.98 24.26 -51.89
C ALA A 339 13.37 25.58 -51.16
N ALA A 340 14.27 25.71 -50.18
CA ALA A 340 15.37 24.95 -49.59
C ALA A 340 15.64 25.59 -48.20
N GLY A 341 16.19 24.89 -47.21
CA GLY A 341 17.61 24.96 -46.87
C GLY A 341 17.74 25.30 -45.37
N ALA A 342 18.35 24.45 -44.54
CA ALA A 342 19.80 24.43 -44.23
C ALA A 342 20.19 25.69 -43.40
N THR A 343 20.96 25.69 -42.31
CA THR A 343 21.96 24.79 -41.71
C THR A 343 22.55 25.52 -40.49
N GLY A 344 23.21 24.79 -39.58
CA GLY A 344 24.22 25.32 -38.65
C GLY A 344 23.74 25.34 -37.19
N GLY A 345 24.43 24.80 -36.19
CA GLY A 345 25.82 24.39 -36.10
C GLY A 345 26.50 25.15 -34.96
N ASN A 346 26.93 24.40 -33.94
CA ASN A 346 28.22 24.49 -33.24
C ASN A 346 28.25 24.55 -31.70
N GLN A 347 29.34 23.97 -31.22
CA GLN A 347 29.80 23.52 -29.90
C GLN A 347 30.16 24.60 -28.85
N GLY A 348 30.33 24.11 -27.60
CA GLY A 348 31.21 24.64 -26.54
C GLY A 348 30.47 24.82 -25.21
N GLY A 349 30.87 24.38 -24.02
CA GLY A 349 32.10 23.77 -23.50
C GLY A 349 32.25 24.13 -22.00
N THR A 350 32.26 23.10 -21.14
CA THR A 350 32.96 22.94 -19.81
C THR A 350 32.68 23.80 -18.55
N ASN A 351 32.66 23.04 -17.42
CA ASN A 351 32.99 23.31 -16.00
C ASN A 351 32.04 24.21 -15.18
N GLY A 352 31.70 23.95 -13.91
CA GLY A 352 32.10 22.96 -12.91
C GLY A 352 31.59 23.46 -11.54
N GLY A 353 31.19 22.57 -10.62
CA GLY A 353 30.70 22.99 -9.30
C GLY A 353 30.18 21.84 -8.46
N ASP A 354 31.09 21.25 -7.68
CA ASP A 354 30.82 20.31 -6.59
C ASP A 354 29.78 20.83 -5.60
N ASN A 355 28.86 19.97 -5.19
CA ASN A 355 28.41 19.95 -3.80
C ASN A 355 27.93 18.54 -3.42
N GLY A 356 28.81 17.82 -2.72
CA GLY A 356 28.56 16.50 -2.18
C GLY A 356 27.53 16.53 -1.04
N GLY A 357 26.28 16.17 -1.36
CA GLY A 357 25.30 15.78 -0.36
C GLY A 357 25.57 14.35 0.10
N ARG A 358 26.23 14.19 1.25
CA ARG A 358 26.30 12.91 1.96
C ARG A 358 24.89 12.50 2.38
N THR A 359 24.26 11.60 1.61
CA THR A 359 23.11 10.83 2.08
C THR A 359 23.61 9.85 3.13
N GLY A 360 23.35 10.16 4.40
CA GLY A 360 23.61 9.25 5.51
C GLY A 360 22.74 8.00 5.35
N GLY A 361 23.29 6.96 4.74
CA GLY A 361 22.65 5.64 4.69
C GLY A 361 22.56 5.07 6.10
N PHE A 362 21.35 4.82 6.59
CA PHE A 362 21.14 3.97 7.75
C PHE A 362 21.49 2.53 7.37
N SER A 363 22.64 2.03 7.84
CA SER A 363 23.00 0.62 7.78
C SER A 363 22.78 0.01 9.17
N PHE A 364 21.92 -1.01 9.26
CA PHE A 364 21.92 -1.86 10.44
C PHE A 364 23.18 -2.74 10.43
N PRO A 365 23.80 -3.02 11.60
CA PRO A 365 24.92 -3.95 11.66
C PRO A 365 24.50 -5.34 11.16
N PRO A 366 25.39 -6.08 10.46
CA PRO A 366 25.10 -7.43 10.00
C PRO A 366 24.65 -8.32 11.17
N GLY A 367 23.47 -8.93 11.06
CA GLY A 367 22.90 -9.84 12.07
C GLY A 367 21.75 -9.28 12.90
N LEU A 368 21.43 -7.97 12.83
CA LEU A 368 20.29 -7.39 13.57
C LEU A 368 18.92 -7.77 12.97
N ILE A 369 18.89 -8.26 11.73
CA ILE A 369 17.68 -8.63 10.99
C ILE A 369 17.95 -9.97 10.32
N GLY A 370 17.64 -11.05 11.02
CA GLY A 370 17.82 -12.40 10.52
C GLY A 370 17.47 -13.43 11.57
N GLY A 371 16.18 -13.77 11.69
CA GLY A 371 15.80 -15.02 12.34
C GLY A 371 16.45 -16.20 11.61
N PRO A 372 16.67 -17.35 12.29
CA PRO A 372 17.32 -18.50 11.69
C PRO A 372 16.53 -19.02 10.49
N GLU A 373 17.24 -19.40 9.43
CA GLU A 373 16.66 -20.11 8.30
C GLU A 373 15.99 -21.41 8.80
N PRO A 374 14.77 -21.74 8.33
CA PRO A 374 14.19 -23.04 8.62
C PRO A 374 15.09 -24.12 8.01
N ARG A 375 15.50 -25.08 8.86
CA ARG A 375 16.21 -26.29 8.43
C ARG A 375 15.30 -27.20 7.61
#